data_AF-A0A942AR07-F1
#
_entry.id   AF-A0A942AR07-F1
#
_cell.length_a   1.000
_cell.length_b   1.000
_cell.length_c   1.000
_cell.angle_alpha   90.00
_cell.angle_beta   90.00
_cell.angle_gamma   90.00
#
_symmetry.space_group_name_H-M   'P 1'
#
loop_
_entity.id
_entity.type
_entity.pdbx_description
1 polymer ?
#
loop_
_entity_poly.entity_id
_entity_poly.type
_entity_poly.pdbx_seq_one_letter_code
_entity_poly.pdbx_strand_id
1 'polypeptide(L)'
;MNERIEGLVAEGQITEALAELEKYPVEQQGEAWLLYIGELYYKLGKSTEALNRFNAVLRINPENAKALAYVEMINGVLDFFCKDLLNP
;
A
#
# COMPACT_ATOMS: atom_id res chain seq x y z
N MET A 1 14.78 1.70 -9.08
CA MET A 1 13.49 2.39 -8.88
C MET A 1 13.46 3.56 -9.86
N ASN A 2 12.32 3.88 -10.48
CA ASN A 2 12.29 4.98 -11.47
C ASN A 2 12.44 6.33 -10.75
N GLU A 3 13.48 7.09 -11.12
CA GLU A 3 13.77 8.43 -10.59
C GLU A 3 12.56 9.37 -10.71
N ARG A 4 11.73 9.18 -11.74
CA ARG A 4 10.49 9.94 -11.96
C ARG A 4 9.43 9.72 -10.88
N ILE A 5 9.27 8.49 -10.42
CA ILE A 5 8.25 8.13 -9.42
C ILE A 5 8.68 8.66 -8.05
N GLU A 6 9.96 8.58 -7.73
CA GLU A 6 10.53 9.15 -6.50
C GLU A 6 10.39 10.68 -6.49
N GLY A 7 10.63 11.35 -7.63
CA GLY A 7 10.38 12.78 -7.78
C GLY A 7 8.93 13.16 -7.52
N LEU A 8 7.98 12.47 -8.16
CA LEU A 8 6.54 12.72 -7.96
C LEU A 8 6.11 12.52 -6.50
N VAL A 9 6.64 11.51 -5.81
CA VAL A 9 6.38 11.27 -4.39
C VAL A 9 6.97 12.38 -3.51
N ALA A 10 8.16 12.87 -3.84
CA ALA A 10 8.79 13.98 -3.13
C ALA A 10 8.04 15.31 -3.32
N GLU A 11 7.45 15.53 -4.50
CA GLU A 11 6.59 16.69 -4.80
C GLU A 11 5.16 16.54 -4.22
N GLY A 12 4.85 15.41 -3.58
CA GLY A 12 3.53 15.12 -3.01
C GLY A 12 2.48 14.67 -4.03
N GLN A 13 2.87 14.49 -5.30
CA GLN A 13 2.04 14.00 -6.39
C GLN A 13 1.92 12.47 -6.36
N ILE A 14 1.49 11.92 -5.22
CA ILE A 14 1.37 10.47 -4.99
C ILE A 14 0.40 9.82 -5.99
N THR A 15 -0.66 10.53 -6.40
CA THR A 15 -1.63 10.07 -7.39
C THR A 15 -1.02 9.85 -8.78
N GLU A 16 -0.14 10.75 -9.22
CA GLU A 16 0.55 10.60 -10.51
C GLU A 16 1.62 9.51 -10.42
N ALA A 17 2.33 9.42 -9.30
CA ALA A 17 3.25 8.33 -9.04
C ALA A 17 2.56 6.97 -9.13
N LEU A 18 1.37 6.81 -8.54
CA LEU A 18 0.55 5.61 -8.64
C LEU A 18 0.11 5.34 -10.08
N ALA A 19 -0.33 6.36 -10.82
CA ALA A 19 -0.74 6.20 -12.22
C ALA A 19 0.44 5.76 -13.11
N GLU A 20 1.66 6.21 -12.83
CA GLU A 20 2.86 5.67 -13.48
C GLU A 20 3.13 4.23 -13.07
N LEU A 21 2.99 3.89 -11.79
CA LEU A 21 3.21 2.53 -11.28
C LEU A 21 2.20 1.52 -11.88
N GLU A 22 0.96 1.94 -12.12
CA GLU A 22 -0.10 1.09 -12.69
C GLU A 22 0.03 0.87 -14.21
N LYS A 23 0.85 1.66 -14.91
CA LYS A 23 1.16 1.39 -16.34
C LYS A 23 1.99 0.14 -16.54
N TYR A 24 2.68 -0.33 -15.49
CA TYR A 24 3.52 -1.51 -15.57
C TYR A 24 2.67 -2.78 -15.43
N PRO A 25 2.84 -3.76 -16.33
CA PRO A 25 2.07 -5.00 -16.31
C PRO A 25 2.30 -5.77 -15.02
N VAL A 26 1.25 -6.43 -14.52
CA VAL A 26 1.27 -7.18 -13.25
C VAL A 26 2.37 -8.24 -13.23
N GLU A 27 2.72 -8.83 -14.38
CA GLU A 27 3.83 -9.79 -14.47
C GLU A 27 5.20 -9.20 -14.14
N GLN A 28 5.38 -7.89 -14.31
CA GLN A 28 6.59 -7.17 -13.91
C GLN A 28 6.49 -6.54 -12.51
N GLN A 29 5.33 -6.61 -11.87
CA GLN A 29 5.13 -6.13 -10.50
C GLN A 29 5.68 -7.16 -9.51
N GLY A 30 6.97 -7.06 -9.20
CA GLY A 30 7.59 -7.86 -8.14
C GLY A 30 7.11 -7.46 -6.74
N GLU A 31 7.51 -8.22 -5.72
CA GLU A 31 7.13 -7.96 -4.32
C GLU A 31 7.43 -6.52 -3.88
N ALA A 32 8.60 -5.99 -4.26
CA ALA A 32 9.04 -4.67 -3.87
C ALA A 32 8.20 -3.56 -4.53
N TRP A 33 7.69 -3.83 -5.73
CA TRP A 33 6.83 -2.91 -6.46
C TRP A 33 5.45 -2.82 -5.82
N LEU A 34 4.84 -3.97 -5.53
CA LEU A 34 3.55 -4.05 -4.84
C LEU A 34 3.61 -3.45 -3.45
N LEU A 35 4.73 -3.67 -2.73
CA LEU A 35 4.97 -3.06 -1.42
C LEU A 35 4.99 -1.55 -1.51
N TYR A 36 5.72 -1.00 -2.48
CA TYR A 36 5.83 0.44 -2.68
C TYR A 36 4.48 1.07 -3.05
N ILE A 37 3.71 0.46 -3.96
CA ILE A 37 2.35 0.90 -4.28
C ILE A 37 1.48 0.92 -3.01
N GLY A 38 1.56 -0.11 -2.18
CA GLY A 38 0.83 -0.19 -0.90
C GLY A 38 1.18 0.97 0.03
N GLU A 39 2.48 1.29 0.17
CA GLU A 39 2.96 2.42 0.98
C GLU A 39 2.42 3.77 0.48
N LEU A 40 2.35 3.96 -0.84
CA LEU A 40 1.78 5.16 -1.45
C LEU A 40 0.28 5.30 -1.21
N TYR A 41 -0.49 4.22 -1.37
CA TYR A 41 -1.92 4.25 -1.03
C TYR A 41 -2.14 4.52 0.46
N TYR A 42 -1.30 3.95 1.33
CA TYR A 42 -1.38 4.22 2.77
C TYR A 42 -1.12 5.69 3.08
N LYS A 43 -0.11 6.31 2.46
CA LYS A 43 0.17 7.76 2.57
C LYS A 43 -0.99 8.63 2.08
N LEU A 44 -1.77 8.16 1.10
CA LEU A 44 -2.98 8.83 0.63
C LEU A 44 -4.21 8.63 1.53
N GLY A 45 -4.10 7.87 2.62
CA GLY A 45 -5.24 7.49 3.47
C GLY A 45 -6.16 6.46 2.83
N LYS A 46 -5.77 5.89 1.68
CA LYS A 46 -6.49 4.83 0.96
C LYS A 46 -6.14 3.47 1.54
N SER A 47 -6.49 3.27 2.82
CA SER A 47 -6.12 2.09 3.59
C SER A 47 -6.62 0.79 2.98
N THR A 48 -7.81 0.80 2.35
CA THR A 48 -8.38 -0.38 1.67
C THR A 48 -7.55 -0.78 0.44
N GLU A 49 -7.22 0.17 -0.43
CA GLU A 49 -6.34 -0.09 -1.57
C GLU A 49 -4.94 -0.51 -1.12
N ALA A 50 -4.39 0.12 -0.08
CA ALA A 50 -3.10 -0.24 0.50
C ALA A 50 -3.09 -1.70 0.97
N LEU A 51 -4.11 -2.10 1.74
CA LEU A 51 -4.28 -3.46 2.24
C LEU A 51 -4.30 -4.49 1.11
N ASN A 52 -5.02 -4.21 0.02
CA ASN A 52 -5.06 -5.09 -1.14
C ASN A 52 -3.67 -5.31 -1.75
N ARG A 53 -2.85 -4.25 -1.84
CA ARG A 53 -1.48 -4.36 -2.37
C ARG A 53 -0.56 -5.10 -1.42
N PHE A 54 -0.62 -4.84 -0.12
CA PHE A 54 0.16 -5.58 0.87
C PHE A 54 -0.23 -7.06 0.92
N ASN A 55 -1.51 -7.39 0.80
CA ASN A 55 -1.95 -8.78 0.66
C ASN A 55 -1.41 -9.43 -0.61
N ALA A 56 -1.30 -8.70 -1.72
CA ALA A 56 -0.66 -9.21 -2.93
C ALA A 56 0.84 -9.49 -2.71
N VAL A 57 1.55 -8.64 -1.96
CA VAL A 57 2.93 -8.91 -1.54
C VAL A 57 3.00 -10.20 -0.74
N LEU A 58 2.12 -10.37 0.25
CA LEU A 58 2.07 -11.57 1.10
C LEU A 58 1.69 -12.85 0.34
N ARG A 59 0.98 -12.74 -0.79
CA ARG A 59 0.71 -13.88 -1.68
C ARG A 59 1.97 -14.34 -2.43
N ILE A 60 2.90 -13.43 -2.70
CA ILE A 60 4.19 -13.75 -3.33
C ILE A 60 5.19 -14.20 -2.26
N ASN A 61 5.28 -13.43 -1.18
CA ASN A 61 6.17 -13.66 -0.06
C ASN A 61 5.40 -13.52 1.27
N PRO A 62 4.86 -14.63 1.80
CA PRO A 62 4.10 -14.63 3.05
C PRO A 62 4.90 -14.17 4.27
N GLU A 63 6.24 -14.24 4.21
CA GLU A 63 7.15 -13.88 5.30
C GLU A 63 7.64 -12.42 5.19
N ASN A 64 7.07 -11.62 4.28
CA ASN A 64 7.45 -10.23 4.13
C ASN A 64 7.02 -9.40 5.35
N ALA A 65 7.97 -9.20 6.27
CA ALA A 65 7.75 -8.50 7.54
C ALA A 65 7.17 -7.08 7.37
N LYS A 66 7.54 -6.37 6.30
CA LYS A 66 6.99 -5.02 6.04
C LYS A 66 5.52 -5.09 5.69
N ALA A 67 5.15 -5.96 4.75
CA ALA A 67 3.74 -6.11 4.36
C ALA A 67 2.87 -6.59 5.52
N LEU A 68 3.37 -7.53 6.34
CA LEU A 68 2.69 -7.97 7.57
C LEU A 68 2.44 -6.79 8.52
N ALA A 69 3.48 -6.02 8.84
CA ALA A 69 3.37 -4.88 9.75
C ALA A 69 2.34 -3.83 9.26
N TYR A 70 2.33 -3.54 7.95
CA TYR A 70 1.34 -2.63 7.38
C TYR A 70 -0.09 -3.18 7.45
N VAL A 71 -0.28 -4.47 7.14
CA VAL A 71 -1.60 -5.13 7.23
C VAL A 71 -2.12 -5.12 8.66
N GLU A 72 -1.28 -5.47 9.64
CA GLU A 72 -1.64 -5.43 11.06
C GLU A 72 -2.00 -4.02 11.52
N MET A 73 -1.20 -3.02 11.13
CA MET A 73 -1.46 -1.63 11.49
C MET A 73 -2.77 -1.13 10.89
N ILE A 74 -3.01 -1.38 9.59
CA ILE A 74 -4.25 -0.97 8.92
C ILE A 74 -5.46 -1.66 9.54
N ASN A 75 -5.40 -2.97 9.75
CA ASN A 75 -6.49 -3.72 10.37
C ASN A 75 -6.75 -3.28 11.82
N GLY A 76 -5.69 -2.99 12.59
CA GLY A 76 -5.81 -2.47 13.95
C GLY A 76 -6.50 -1.10 13.98
N VAL A 77 -6.15 -0.21 13.05
CA VAL A 77 -6.82 1.08 12.87
C VAL A 77 -8.30 0.88 12.53
N LEU A 78 -8.62 0.01 11.56
CA LEU A 78 -10.00 -0.28 11.17
C LEU A 78 -10.82 -0.93 12.30
N ASP A 79 -10.26 -1.90 13.03
CA ASP A 79 -10.92 -2.55 14.17
C ASP A 79 -11.20 -1.55 15.31
N PHE A 80 -10.26 -0.64 15.57
CA PHE A 80 -10.44 0.42 16.56
C PHE A 80 -11.58 1.38 16.18
N PHE A 81 -11.59 1.86 14.93
CA PHE A 81 -12.65 2.76 14.45
C PHE A 81 -14.03 2.07 14.37
N CYS A 82 -14.10 0.78 14.05
CA CYS A 82 -15.37 0.04 14.01
C CYS A 82 -15.90 -0.31 15.41
N LYS A 83 -15.03 -0.49 16.41
CA LYS A 83 -15.47 -0.71 17.80
C LYS A 83 -16.10 0.52 18.44
N ASP A 84 -15.65 1.73 18.09
CA ASP A 84 -16.20 2.98 18.64
C ASP A 84 -17.65 3.26 18.17
N LEU A 85 -18.06 2.68 17.03
CA LEU A 85 -19.45 2.68 16.53
C LEU A 85 -20.38 1.72 17.29
N LEU A 86 -19.83 0.85 18.15
CA LEU A 86 -20.57 -0.08 19.00
C LEU A 86 -20.39 0.30 20.48
N ASN A 87 -20.54 1.58 20.81
CA ASN A 87 -20.81 1.99 22.19
C ASN A 87 -22.34 2.15 22.36
N PRO A 88 -23.04 1.23 23.04
CA PRO A 88 -24.47 1.35 23.34
C PRO A 88 -24.80 2.52 24.27
#